data_AF-A0A7K2MD90-F1
#
_entry.id   AF-A0A7K2MD90-F1
#
_cell.length_a   1.000
_cell.length_b   1.000
_cell.length_c   1.000
_cell.angle_alpha   90.00
_cell.angle_beta   90.00
_cell.angle_gamma   90.00
#
_symmetry.space_group_name_H-M   'P 1'
#
loop_
_entity.id
_entity.type
_entity.pdbx_description
1 polymer ?
#
loop_
_entity_poly.entity_id
_entity_poly.type
_entity_poly.pdbx_seq_one_letter_code
_entity_poly.pdbx_strand_id
1 'polypeptide(L)' 'IAACESGGDWKANTGNGYFGGLQFRQSSWIAAGGLKYAPRADLATREEQIIVAKRLAVLQGMSAWGCA' A
#
# COMPACT_ATOMS: atom_id res chain seq x y z
N ILE A 1 6.59 4.09 -7.81
CA ILE A 1 5.77 3.46 -6.75
C ILE A 1 4.40 3.10 -7.31
N ALA A 2 3.45 4.03 -7.50
CA ALA A 2 2.08 3.67 -7.90
C ALA A 2 1.80 3.47 -9.40
N ALA A 3 2.61 4.05 -10.29
CA ALA A 3 2.35 3.97 -11.72
C ALA A 3 2.85 2.66 -12.37
N CYS A 4 3.67 1.88 -11.68
CA CYS A 4 4.32 0.69 -12.24
C CYS A 4 3.69 -0.63 -11.75
N GLU A 5 3.23 -0.69 -10.50
CA GLU A 5 2.79 -1.96 -9.88
C GLU A 5 1.28 -2.19 -9.83
N SER A 6 0.47 -1.24 -10.30
CA SER A 6 -0.98 -1.37 -10.22
C SER A 6 -1.57 -0.80 -11.49
N GLY A 7 -2.14 -1.65 -12.34
CA GLY A 7 -2.81 -1.27 -13.58
C GLY A 7 -4.11 -0.45 -13.38
N GLY A 8 -4.14 0.47 -12.41
CA GLY A 8 -5.24 1.39 -12.11
C GLY A 8 -6.15 0.97 -10.96
N ASP A 9 -6.07 -0.27 -10.47
CA ASP A 9 -7.05 -0.81 -9.53
C ASP A 9 -6.63 -0.69 -8.06
N TRP A 10 -7.00 0.43 -7.44
CA TRP A 10 -6.66 0.76 -6.05
C TRP A 10 -7.48 -0.02 -5.01
N LYS A 11 -8.53 -0.71 -5.45
CA LYS A 11 -9.38 -1.55 -4.61
C LYS A 11 -9.15 -3.04 -4.88
N ALA A 12 -8.02 -3.40 -5.49
CA ALA A 12 -7.66 -4.78 -5.73
C ALA A 12 -7.61 -5.56 -4.41
N ASN A 13 -8.50 -6.55 -4.29
CA ASN A 13 -8.53 -7.54 -3.22
C ASN A 13 -8.71 -8.91 -3.86
N THR A 14 -7.62 -9.45 -4.40
CA THR A 14 -7.59 -10.73 -5.12
C THR A 14 -7.59 -11.93 -4.18
N GLY A 15 -7.68 -11.73 -2.86
CA GLY A 15 -7.64 -12.81 -1.87
C GLY A 15 -6.26 -13.45 -1.70
N ASN A 16 -5.22 -12.86 -2.28
CA ASN A 16 -3.82 -13.33 -2.19
C ASN A 16 -3.12 -12.89 -0.87
N GLY A 17 -3.83 -12.22 0.03
CA GLY A 17 -3.29 -11.65 1.28
C GLY A 17 -2.65 -10.27 1.12
N TYR A 18 -2.75 -9.67 -0.06
CA TYR A 18 -2.33 -8.31 -0.36
C TYR A 18 -3.55 -7.45 -0.73
N PHE A 19 -3.49 -6.18 -0.36
CA PHE A 19 -4.63 -5.27 -0.47
C PHE A 19 -4.24 -3.97 -1.17
N GLY A 20 -5.17 -3.46 -1.97
CA GLY A 20 -5.05 -2.18 -2.65
C GLY A 20 -4.12 -2.23 -3.87
N GLY A 21 -3.94 -1.07 -4.50
CA GLY A 21 -3.13 -0.97 -5.72
C GLY A 21 -1.68 -1.37 -5.44
N LEU A 22 -1.13 -0.86 -4.34
CA LEU A 22 0.28 -1.06 -3.98
C LEU A 22 0.59 -2.42 -3.34
N GLN A 23 -0.36 -3.37 -3.42
CA GLN A 23 -0.26 -4.70 -2.82
C GLN A 23 0.33 -4.65 -1.41
N PHE A 24 -0.33 -3.91 -0.52
CA PHE A 24 0.08 -3.87 0.87
C PHE A 24 -0.26 -5.18 1.57
N ARG A 25 0.72 -5.75 2.29
CA ARG A 25 0.38 -6.70 3.36
C ARG A 25 -0.29 -5.97 4.51
N GLN A 26 -1.20 -6.67 5.19
CA GLN A 26 -1.85 -6.17 6.40
C GLN A 26 -0.84 -5.74 7.46
N SER A 27 0.23 -6.53 7.67
CA SER A 27 1.29 -6.20 8.64
C SER A 27 2.02 -4.91 8.31
N SER A 28 2.39 -4.70 7.04
CA SER A 28 3.04 -3.49 6.54
C SER A 28 2.12 -2.27 6.63
N TRP A 29 0.84 -2.43 6.29
CA TRP A 29 -0.18 -1.38 6.43
C TRP A 29 -0.30 -0.89 7.88
N ILE A 30 -0.33 -1.82 8.83
CA ILE A 30 -0.37 -1.51 10.27
C ILE A 30 0.94 -0.83 10.69
N ALA A 31 2.10 -1.37 10.30
CA ALA A 31 3.41 -0.82 10.66
C ALA A 31 3.62 0.62 10.17
N ALA A 32 3.09 0.97 9.00
CA ALA A 32 3.15 2.31 8.43
C ALA A 32 2.06 3.27 8.96
N GLY A 33 1.20 2.81 9.86
CA GLY A 33 0.14 3.62 10.46
C GLY A 33 -1.07 3.84 9.54
N GLY A 34 -1.29 2.94 8.59
CA GLY A 34 -2.42 3.00 7.67
C GLY A 34 -3.78 2.80 8.33
N LEU A 35 -3.82 2.18 9.51
CA LEU A 35 -5.03 2.05 10.35
C LEU A 35 -5.69 3.38 10.68
N LYS A 36 -4.97 4.50 10.58
CA LYS A 36 -5.54 5.85 10.75
C LYS A 36 -6.54 6.22 9.64
N TYR A 37 -6.33 5.69 8.43
CA TYR A 37 -7.15 5.98 7.27
C TYR A 37 -8.20 4.89 7.05
N ALA A 38 -7.74 3.64 7.03
CA ALA A 38 -8.61 2.49 6.84
C ALA A 38 -8.03 1.25 7.53
N PRO A 39 -8.87 0.27 7.90
CA PRO A 39 -8.39 -0.98 8.47
C PRO A 39 -7.56 -1.82 7.48
N ARG A 40 -7.71 -1.59 6.17
CA ARG A 40 -6.95 -2.25 5.10
C ARG A 40 -6.66 -1.28 3.95
N ALA A 41 -5.64 -1.57 3.15
CA ALA A 41 -5.22 -0.70 2.06
C ALA A 41 -6.28 -0.59 0.93
N ASP A 42 -7.01 -1.66 0.60
CA ASP A 42 -8.07 -1.66 -0.42
C ASP A 42 -9.27 -0.76 -0.06
N LEU A 43 -9.48 -0.52 1.23
CA LEU A 43 -10.52 0.36 1.75
C LEU A 43 -10.07 1.82 1.81
N ALA A 44 -8.76 2.08 1.75
CA ALA A 44 -8.21 3.42 1.67
C ALA A 44 -8.24 3.96 0.24
N THR A 45 -8.39 5.27 0.12
CA THR A 45 -8.26 5.97 -1.15
C THR A 45 -6.83 5.88 -1.70
N ARG A 46 -6.69 6.16 -3.00
CA ARG A 46 -5.39 6.23 -3.68
C ARG A 46 -4.39 7.12 -2.94
N GLU A 47 -4.80 8.32 -2.52
CA GLU A 47 -3.93 9.28 -1.85
C GLU A 47 -3.48 8.77 -0.48
N GLU A 48 -4.39 8.18 0.30
CA GLU A 48 -4.08 7.59 1.59
C GLU A 48 -3.10 6.41 1.45
N GLN A 49 -3.30 5.54 0.47
CA GLN A 49 -2.37 4.45 0.16
C GLN A 49 -0.98 4.99 -0.20
N ILE A 50 -0.89 6.06 -0.98
CA ILE A 50 0.40 6.71 -1.32
C ILE A 50 1.07 7.31 -0.09
N ILE A 51 0.32 7.96 0.81
CA ILE A 51 0.86 8.52 2.06
C ILE A 51 1.44 7.41 2.94
N VAL A 52 0.68 6.34 3.15
CA VAL A 52 1.13 5.19 3.93
C VAL A 52 2.32 4.49 3.25
N ALA A 53 2.34 4.45 1.92
CA ALA A 53 3.47 3.89 1.17
C ALA A 53 4.74 4.72 1.36
N LYS A 54 4.65 6.05 1.27
CA LYS A 54 5.79 6.92 1.56
C LYS A 54 6.30 6.70 2.99
N ARG A 55 5.41 6.53 3.97
CA ARG A 55 5.80 6.24 5.36
C ARG A 55 6.49 4.89 5.50
N LEU A 56 5.91 3.83 4.92
CA LEU A 56 6.53 2.51 4.97
C LEU A 56 7.88 2.51 4.25
N ALA A 57 8.02 3.22 3.13
CA ALA A 57 9.29 3.34 2.41
C ALA A 57 10.38 4.03 3.27
N VAL A 58 10.00 5.01 4.10
CA VAL A 58 10.90 5.65 5.07
C VAL A 58 11.24 4.70 6.23
N LEU A 59 10.28 3.89 6.69
CA LEU A 59 10.46 2.97 7.82
C LEU A 59 11.25 1.70 7.47
N GLN A 60 10.97 1.10 6.31
CA GLN A 60 11.44 -0.22 5.92
C GLN A 60 12.55 -0.16 4.85
N GLY A 61 12.83 1.04 4.31
CA GLY A 61 13.66 1.24 3.14
C GLY A 61 12.87 0.96 1.85
N MET A 62 13.22 1.66 0.77
CA MET A 62 12.57 1.53 -0.56
C MET A 62 12.62 0.12 -1.18
N SER A 63 13.22 -0.87 -0.53
CA SER A 63 13.36 -2.24 -1.03
C SER A 63 12.03 -2.95 -1.33
N ALA A 64 10.92 -2.52 -0.71
CA ALA A 64 9.60 -3.12 -0.96
C ALA A 64 8.86 -2.57 -2.19
N TRP A 65 9.24 -1.39 -2.71
CA TRP A 65 8.57 -0.76 -3.86
C TRP A 65 9.58 -0.07 -4.79
N GLY A 66 10.59 -0.82 -5.18
CA GLY A 66 11.48 -0.43 -6.26
C GLY A 66 10.76 -0.52 -7.60
N CYS A 67 10.33 0.62 -8.14
CA CYS A 67 10.35 0.78 -9.59
C CYS A 67 11.74 1.32 -9.92
N ALA A 68 12.66 0.42 -10.27
CA ALA A 68 13.85 0.78 -11.03
C ALA A 68 13.56 0.48 -12.50
#